data_AF-A0A9X4QPG0-F1
#
_entry.id   AF-A0A9X4QPG0-F1
#
_cell.length_a   1.000
_cell.length_b   1.000
_cell.length_c   1.000
_cell.angle_alpha   90.00
_cell.angle_beta   90.00
_cell.angle_gamma   90.00
#
_symmetry.space_group_name_H-M   'P 1'
#
loop_
_entity.id
_entity.type
_entity.pdbx_description
1 polymer ?
#
loop_
_entity_poly.entity_id
_entity_poly.type
_entity_poly.pdbx_seq_one_letter_code
_entity_poly.pdbx_strand_id
1 'polypeptide(L)'
;MWCSWAIEGGGQKVFFSGDSGYGPHFAEIGERFGPFDLALMECGQYDPRWAAIHMSPEETVQAHVDVRGGTLLPVHWGAFTLALHEWNDPIRRASAEAARRDVRIISPRIGGDRRDRRRERWGDCGMVEVIEPCAQGRLCRACPAQSHLGRFILFY
;
A
#
# COMPACT_ATOMS: atom_id res chain seq x y z
N MET A 1 11.65 -13.71 -16.37
CA MET A 1 10.90 -12.46 -16.59
C MET A 1 10.32 -11.99 -15.27
N TRP A 2 10.20 -10.67 -15.09
CA TRP A 2 9.54 -9.98 -13.98
C TRP A 2 8.47 -9.05 -14.56
N CYS A 3 7.39 -8.79 -13.81
CA CYS A 3 6.30 -7.92 -14.28
C CYS A 3 5.49 -7.34 -13.12
N SER A 4 4.91 -6.17 -13.35
CA SER A 4 3.85 -5.56 -12.54
C SER A 4 2.48 -5.78 -13.21
N TRP A 5 1.40 -5.58 -12.46
CA TRP A 5 0.03 -5.76 -12.95
C TRP A 5 -0.81 -4.50 -12.75
N ALA A 6 -1.44 -4.03 -13.83
CA ALA A 6 -2.56 -3.09 -13.78
C ALA A 6 -3.85 -3.88 -14.02
N ILE A 7 -4.74 -3.88 -13.04
CA ILE A 7 -5.95 -4.70 -13.00
C ILE A 7 -7.15 -3.76 -12.96
N GLU A 8 -8.10 -3.94 -13.88
CA GLU A 8 -9.34 -3.16 -13.93
C GLU A 8 -10.55 -4.08 -13.91
N GLY A 9 -11.53 -3.76 -13.06
CA GLY A 9 -12.76 -4.54 -12.95
C GLY A 9 -13.77 -3.92 -12.00
N GLY A 10 -15.05 -4.01 -12.33
CA GLY A 10 -16.13 -3.49 -11.47
C GLY A 10 -16.08 -1.98 -11.24
N GLY A 11 -15.45 -1.22 -12.14
CA GLY A 11 -15.22 0.22 -12.00
C GLY A 11 -14.09 0.60 -11.05
N GLN A 12 -13.25 -0.36 -10.65
CA GLN A 12 -12.06 -0.12 -9.83
C GLN A 12 -10.78 -0.49 -10.58
N LYS A 13 -9.69 0.20 -10.26
CA LYS A 13 -8.34 -0.02 -10.79
C LYS A 13 -7.36 -0.30 -9.66
N VAL A 14 -6.62 -1.40 -9.78
CA VAL A 14 -5.62 -1.84 -8.81
C VAL A 14 -4.27 -1.99 -9.51
N PHE A 15 -3.22 -1.46 -8.88
CA PHE A 15 -1.85 -1.67 -9.31
C PHE A 15 -1.14 -2.60 -8.32
N PHE A 16 -0.39 -3.58 -8.83
CA PHE A 16 0.52 -4.41 -8.05
C PHE A 16 1.91 -4.32 -8.66
N SER A 17 2.87 -3.77 -7.91
CA SER A 17 4.22 -3.52 -8.43
C SER A 17 5.01 -4.81 -8.71
N GLY A 18 4.81 -5.83 -7.87
CA GLY A 18 5.82 -6.88 -7.71
C GLY A 18 7.12 -6.30 -7.14
N ASP A 19 8.18 -7.11 -7.14
CA ASP A 19 9.51 -6.66 -6.71
C ASP A 19 10.11 -5.76 -7.81
N SER A 20 10.51 -4.54 -7.46
CA SER A 20 10.93 -3.49 -8.36
C SER A 20 11.84 -2.49 -7.65
N GLY A 21 12.89 -2.03 -8.35
CA GLY A 21 13.59 -0.80 -7.98
C GLY A 21 12.85 0.44 -8.47
N TYR A 22 13.17 1.59 -7.88
CA TYR A 22 12.56 2.85 -8.30
C TYR A 22 13.05 3.29 -9.69
N GLY A 23 12.16 3.89 -10.49
CA GLY A 23 12.52 4.41 -11.81
C GLY A 23 11.36 5.09 -12.55
N PRO A 24 11.62 5.65 -13.75
CA PRO A 24 10.65 6.47 -14.50
C PRO A 24 9.41 5.68 -14.95
N HIS A 25 9.51 4.35 -15.01
CA HIS A 25 8.42 3.47 -15.42
C HIS A 25 7.17 3.61 -14.54
N PHE A 26 7.30 3.97 -13.25
CA PHE A 26 6.12 4.21 -12.40
C PHE A 26 5.29 5.40 -12.87
N ALA A 27 5.95 6.51 -13.22
CA ALA A 27 5.27 7.67 -13.79
C ALA A 27 4.63 7.33 -15.14
N GLU A 28 5.35 6.61 -16.01
CA GLU A 28 4.81 6.14 -17.30
C GLU A 28 3.58 5.23 -17.13
N ILE A 29 3.58 4.36 -16.12
CA ILE A 29 2.43 3.52 -15.76
C ILE A 29 1.26 4.39 -15.27
N GLY A 30 1.53 5.36 -14.40
CA GLY A 30 0.52 6.29 -13.90
C GLY A 30 -0.14 7.13 -15.00
N GLU A 31 0.64 7.60 -15.97
CA GLU A 31 0.13 8.32 -17.14
C GLU A 31 -0.75 7.42 -18.03
N ARG A 32 -0.35 6.15 -18.22
CA ARG A 32 -1.01 5.26 -19.18
C ARG A 32 -2.24 4.54 -18.62
N PHE A 33 -2.20 4.16 -17.35
CA PHE A 33 -3.20 3.25 -16.77
C PHE A 33 -3.92 3.84 -15.55
N GLY A 34 -3.31 4.81 -14.88
CA GLY A 34 -3.87 5.46 -13.70
C GLY A 34 -5.05 6.41 -14.01
N PRO A 35 -5.62 7.04 -12.97
CA PRO A 35 -5.33 6.83 -11.55
C PRO A 35 -5.78 5.44 -11.07
N PHE A 36 -5.11 4.90 -10.06
CA PHE A 36 -5.48 3.63 -9.42
C PHE A 36 -6.20 3.91 -8.10
N ASP A 37 -7.24 3.16 -7.78
CA ASP A 37 -7.90 3.25 -6.48
C ASP A 37 -6.99 2.71 -5.36
N LEU A 38 -6.25 1.64 -5.68
CA LEU A 38 -5.36 0.95 -4.75
C LEU A 38 -4.04 0.60 -5.44
N ALA A 39 -2.93 0.93 -4.79
CA ALA A 39 -1.60 0.51 -5.22
C ALA A 39 -0.97 -0.38 -4.15
N LEU A 40 -0.75 -1.64 -4.48
CA LEU A 40 0.03 -2.60 -3.71
C LEU A 40 1.48 -2.45 -4.13
N MET A 41 2.27 -1.79 -3.29
CA MET A 41 3.65 -1.41 -3.62
C MET A 41 4.61 -2.16 -2.72
N GLU A 42 5.64 -2.74 -3.32
CA GLU A 42 6.74 -3.35 -2.60
C GLU A 42 7.38 -2.35 -1.63
N CYS A 43 7.65 -2.80 -0.41
CA CYS A 43 8.10 -1.95 0.68
C CYS A 43 8.97 -2.74 1.66
N GLY A 44 9.95 -3.51 1.18
CA GLY A 44 10.80 -4.28 2.07
C GLY A 44 12.08 -4.72 1.39
N GLN A 45 12.92 -5.44 2.13
CA GLN A 45 14.13 -6.06 1.61
C GLN A 45 15.08 -5.03 0.95
N TYR A 46 15.00 -3.76 1.31
CA TYR A 46 15.75 -2.70 0.66
C TYR A 46 17.22 -2.72 1.09
N ASP A 47 18.11 -2.39 0.15
CA ASP A 47 19.51 -2.08 0.43
C ASP A 47 20.11 -1.32 -0.77
N PRO A 48 21.03 -0.37 -0.55
CA PRO A 48 21.73 0.32 -1.64
C PRO A 48 22.38 -0.62 -2.66
N ARG A 49 22.80 -1.83 -2.26
CA ARG A 49 23.46 -2.81 -3.13
C ARG A 49 22.55 -3.39 -4.21
N TRP A 50 21.23 -3.30 -4.06
CA TRP A 50 20.26 -3.84 -5.01
C TRP A 50 19.05 -2.91 -5.20
N ALA A 51 19.29 -1.60 -5.12
CA ALA A 51 18.27 -0.57 -5.32
C ALA A 51 17.56 -0.64 -6.69
N ALA A 52 18.17 -1.31 -7.68
CA ALA A 52 17.55 -1.55 -8.99
C ALA A 52 16.40 -2.57 -8.96
N ILE A 53 16.26 -3.35 -7.88
CA ILE A 53 15.26 -4.41 -7.75
C ILE A 53 14.45 -4.38 -6.44
N HIS A 54 14.84 -3.55 -5.46
CA HIS A 54 14.03 -3.29 -4.26
C HIS A 54 14.06 -1.79 -3.92
N MET A 55 12.88 -1.19 -3.78
CA MET A 55 12.71 0.20 -3.37
C MET A 55 13.00 0.40 -1.89
N SER A 56 13.61 1.54 -1.54
CA SER A 56 13.53 2.05 -0.18
C SER A 56 12.07 2.41 0.20
N PRO A 57 11.71 2.43 1.49
CA PRO A 57 10.35 2.75 1.91
C PRO A 57 9.86 4.14 1.44
N GLU A 58 10.77 5.10 1.31
CA GLU A 58 10.45 6.43 0.78
C GLU A 58 10.22 6.40 -0.73
N GLU A 59 10.99 5.60 -1.47
CA GLU A 59 10.76 5.35 -2.90
C GLU A 59 9.44 4.62 -3.14
N THR A 60 9.02 3.71 -2.26
CA THR A 60 7.68 3.09 -2.31
C THR A 60 6.57 4.14 -2.30
N VAL A 61 6.67 5.13 -1.42
CA VAL A 61 5.69 6.23 -1.34
C VAL A 61 5.77 7.13 -2.57
N GLN A 62 6.98 7.40 -3.09
CA GLN A 62 7.13 8.14 -4.34
C GLN A 62 6.51 7.40 -5.53
N ALA A 63 6.80 6.10 -5.68
CA ALA A 63 6.27 5.27 -6.75
C ALA A 63 4.73 5.21 -6.70
N HIS A 64 4.15 5.18 -5.49
CA HIS A 64 2.69 5.29 -5.31
C HIS A 64 2.11 6.61 -5.86
N VAL A 65 2.79 7.74 -5.58
CA VAL A 65 2.41 9.04 -6.14
C VAL A 65 2.55 9.05 -7.66
N ASP A 66 3.64 8.49 -8.18
CA ASP A 66 3.93 8.47 -9.61
C ASP A 66 2.92 7.61 -10.40
N VAL A 67 2.47 6.49 -9.83
CA VAL A 67 1.37 5.70 -10.44
C VAL A 67 0.00 6.36 -10.26
N ARG A 68 -0.10 7.50 -9.57
CA ARG A 68 -1.34 8.21 -9.23
C ARG A 68 -2.30 7.31 -8.43
N GLY A 69 -1.78 6.63 -7.42
CA GLY A 69 -2.58 5.80 -6.52
C GLY A 69 -3.40 6.62 -5.53
N GLY A 70 -4.62 6.17 -5.23
CA GLY A 70 -5.49 6.77 -4.21
C GLY A 70 -5.22 6.25 -2.81
N THR A 71 -4.94 4.95 -2.65
CA THR A 71 -4.56 4.33 -1.37
C THR A 71 -3.32 3.46 -1.56
N LEU A 72 -2.33 3.62 -0.69
CA LEU A 72 -1.11 2.83 -0.64
C LEU A 72 -1.27 1.65 0.30
N LEU A 73 -1.06 0.43 -0.20
CA LEU A 73 -0.91 -0.78 0.60
C LEU A 73 0.52 -1.31 0.46
N PRO A 74 1.42 -1.03 1.41
CA PRO A 74 2.77 -1.57 1.40
C PRO A 74 2.75 -3.09 1.55
N VAL A 75 3.44 -3.79 0.65
CA VAL A 75 3.62 -5.25 0.67
C VAL A 75 5.09 -5.62 0.84
N HIS A 76 5.38 -6.92 0.87
CA HIS A 76 6.74 -7.48 0.93
C HIS A 76 7.48 -7.32 2.28
N TRP A 77 6.98 -6.51 3.22
CA TRP A 77 7.54 -6.37 4.57
C TRP A 77 6.97 -7.38 5.60
N GLY A 78 7.69 -7.57 6.70
CA GLY A 78 7.18 -8.21 7.92
C GLY A 78 7.07 -9.75 7.93
N ALA A 79 7.44 -10.43 6.84
CA ALA A 79 7.37 -11.90 6.75
C ALA A 79 8.74 -12.59 6.82
N PHE A 80 9.74 -12.12 6.05
CA PHE A 80 11.05 -12.74 5.94
C PHE A 80 12.19 -11.73 6.07
N THR A 81 13.29 -12.13 6.69
CA THR A 81 14.50 -11.32 6.84
C THR A 81 15.48 -11.63 5.72
N LEU A 82 15.37 -10.91 4.59
CA LEU A 82 16.25 -11.08 3.42
C LEU A 82 17.19 -9.87 3.19
N ALA A 83 17.17 -8.88 4.08
CA ALA A 83 18.00 -7.69 4.04
C ALA A 83 18.42 -7.27 5.46
N LEU A 84 19.36 -6.33 5.56
CA LEU A 84 19.94 -5.86 6.82
C LEU A 84 19.17 -4.65 7.39
N HIS A 85 17.89 -4.85 7.70
CA HIS A 85 17.06 -3.89 8.42
C HIS A 85 16.14 -4.64 9.40
N GLU A 86 15.65 -3.93 10.43
CA GLU A 86 14.64 -4.50 11.34
C GLU A 86 13.37 -4.87 10.57
N TRP A 87 12.66 -5.90 11.01
CA TRP A 87 11.50 -6.45 10.29
C TRP A 87 10.35 -5.44 10.10
N ASN A 88 10.22 -4.49 11.03
CA ASN A 88 9.19 -3.43 11.03
C ASN A 88 9.71 -2.07 10.56
N ASP A 89 11.00 -1.93 10.25
CA ASP A 89 11.55 -0.66 9.77
C ASP A 89 10.90 -0.19 8.47
N PRO A 90 10.62 -1.06 7.47
CA PRO A 90 10.04 -0.61 6.22
C PRO A 90 8.67 0.05 6.39
N ILE A 91 7.73 -0.60 7.11
CA ILE A 91 6.40 -0.01 7.32
C ILE A 91 6.47 1.27 8.14
N ARG A 92 7.37 1.34 9.12
CA ARG A 92 7.54 2.53 9.97
C ARG A 92 8.00 3.72 9.14
N ARG A 93 8.98 3.52 8.25
CA ARG A 93 9.52 4.56 7.38
C ARG A 93 8.54 4.97 6.28
N ALA A 94 7.90 4.01 5.62
CA ALA A 94 6.86 4.30 4.63
C ALA A 94 5.69 5.07 5.24
N SER A 95 5.24 4.70 6.44
CA SER A 95 4.17 5.42 7.15
C SER A 95 4.57 6.85 7.52
N ALA A 96 5.81 7.05 7.97
CA ALA A 96 6.32 8.38 8.26
C ALA A 96 6.41 9.25 6.99
N GLU A 97 6.84 8.67 5.87
CA GLU A 97 6.93 9.39 4.60
C GLU A 97 5.55 9.67 4.00
N ALA A 98 4.61 8.72 4.10
CA ALA A 98 3.23 8.92 3.69
C ALA A 98 2.57 10.07 4.46
N ALA A 99 2.81 10.14 5.78
CA ALA A 99 2.33 11.25 6.60
C ALA A 99 2.92 12.61 6.19
N ARG A 100 4.20 12.66 5.75
CA ARG A 100 4.81 13.91 5.25
C ARG A 100 4.21 14.38 3.93
N ARG A 101 3.73 13.45 3.11
CA ARG A 101 3.25 13.73 1.74
C ARG A 101 1.73 13.71 1.60
N ASP A 102 1.01 13.60 2.71
CA ASP A 102 -0.46 13.49 2.72
C ASP A 102 -0.98 12.29 1.90
N VAL A 103 -0.23 11.17 1.94
CA VAL A 103 -0.59 9.92 1.26
C VAL A 103 -1.39 9.03 2.20
N ARG A 104 -2.55 8.57 1.74
CA ARG A 104 -3.36 7.57 2.45
C ARG A 104 -2.69 6.21 2.40
N ILE A 105 -2.19 5.74 3.56
CA ILE A 105 -1.51 4.45 3.70
C ILE A 105 -2.30 3.51 4.61
N ILE A 106 -2.36 2.25 4.20
CA ILE A 106 -3.01 1.19 4.95
C ILE A 106 -2.09 -0.01 5.12
N SER A 107 -2.16 -0.68 6.26
CA SER A 107 -1.46 -1.94 6.49
C SER A 107 -2.31 -2.95 7.24
N PRO A 108 -2.26 -4.26 6.90
CA PRO A 108 -2.90 -5.29 7.70
C PRO A 108 -2.27 -5.35 9.08
N ARG A 109 -3.08 -5.60 10.11
CA ARG A 109 -2.56 -5.91 11.45
C ARG A 109 -1.92 -7.29 11.43
N ILE A 110 -0.61 -7.35 11.68
CA ILE A 110 0.10 -8.63 11.85
C ILE A 110 -0.50 -9.38 13.04
N GLY A 111 -0.91 -10.62 12.81
CA GLY A 111 -1.57 -11.46 13.82
C GLY A 111 -3.06 -11.20 14.05
N GLY A 112 -3.70 -10.34 13.25
CA GLY A 112 -5.15 -10.10 13.32
C GLY A 112 -5.99 -11.30 12.84
N ASP A 113 -7.09 -11.60 13.55
CA ASP A 113 -8.01 -12.69 13.19
C ASP A 113 -8.90 -12.28 11.99
N ARG A 114 -8.92 -13.09 10.92
CA ARG A 114 -9.77 -12.87 9.73
C ARG A 114 -11.27 -13.04 9.97
N ARG A 115 -11.69 -13.47 11.18
CA ARG A 115 -13.10 -13.74 11.53
C ARG A 115 -13.89 -12.51 11.97
N ASP A 116 -13.30 -11.33 12.04
CA ASP A 116 -14.05 -10.09 12.19
C ASP A 116 -14.72 -9.71 10.86
N ARG A 117 -15.77 -10.48 10.50
CA ARG A 117 -16.55 -10.37 9.26
C ARG A 117 -17.80 -9.49 9.43
N ARG A 118 -17.75 -8.43 10.25
CA ARG A 118 -18.78 -7.40 10.10
C ARG A 118 -18.52 -6.65 8.79
N ARG A 119 -19.62 -6.35 8.09
CA ARG A 119 -19.70 -5.82 6.73
C ARG A 119 -18.76 -4.64 6.54
N GLU A 120 -17.69 -4.80 5.79
CA GLU A 120 -16.71 -3.73 5.69
C GLU A 120 -16.21 -3.57 4.26
N ARG A 121 -16.53 -2.40 3.69
CA ARG A 121 -16.07 -1.94 2.38
C ARG A 121 -14.58 -1.56 2.52
N TRP A 122 -13.84 -1.47 1.42
CA TRP A 122 -12.50 -0.88 1.45
C TRP A 122 -12.55 0.48 2.16
N GLY A 123 -12.00 0.58 3.38
CA GLY A 123 -12.04 1.78 4.23
C GLY A 123 -12.62 1.61 5.64
N ASP A 124 -13.28 0.50 5.96
CA ASP A 124 -13.74 0.25 7.33
C ASP A 124 -12.61 -0.41 8.19
N CYS A 125 -12.54 0.00 9.45
CA CYS A 125 -11.35 -0.08 10.33
C CYS A 125 -11.14 -1.44 11.04
N GLY A 126 -11.79 -2.54 10.64
CA GLY A 126 -11.75 -3.80 11.38
C GLY A 126 -10.43 -4.60 11.25
N MET A 127 -9.77 -4.55 10.09
CA MET A 127 -8.63 -5.44 9.76
C MET A 127 -7.33 -4.71 9.39
N VAL A 128 -7.42 -3.40 9.22
CA VAL A 128 -6.44 -2.56 8.58
C VAL A 128 -6.10 -1.42 9.53
N GLU A 129 -4.83 -1.28 9.88
CA GLU A 129 -4.35 -0.05 10.50
C GLU A 129 -4.27 0.99 9.38
N VAL A 130 -5.24 1.90 9.40
CA VAL A 130 -5.29 3.06 8.52
C VAL A 130 -4.54 4.18 9.21
N ILE A 131 -3.39 4.57 8.65
CA ILE A 131 -2.66 5.75 9.13
C ILE A 131 -3.03 6.89 8.20
N GLU A 132 -4.13 7.58 8.51
CA GLU A 132 -4.49 8.81 7.80
C GLU A 132 -3.48 9.92 8.16
N PRO A 133 -2.98 10.71 7.20
CA PRO A 133 -2.28 11.95 7.51
C PRO A 133 -3.24 12.88 8.27
N CYS A 134 -2.85 13.27 9.46
CA CYS A 134 -3.66 14.14 10.30
C CYS A 134 -3.43 15.61 9.89
N ALA A 135 -4.44 16.24 9.28
CA ALA A 135 -4.51 17.69 9.28
C ALA A 135 -4.63 18.18 10.74
N GLN A 136 -3.55 18.79 11.25
CA GLN A 136 -3.50 19.57 12.50
C GLN A 136 -3.80 18.82 13.82
N GLY A 137 -2.81 18.03 14.27
CA GLY A 137 -2.45 17.99 15.70
C GLY A 137 -3.48 17.43 16.71
N ARG A 138 -4.45 16.61 16.28
CA ARG A 138 -5.33 15.88 17.20
C ARG A 138 -5.49 14.43 16.77
N LEU A 139 -5.50 13.50 17.73
CA LEU A 139 -5.93 12.11 17.52
C LEU A 139 -7.35 12.11 16.93
N CYS A 140 -7.47 11.81 15.64
CA CYS A 140 -8.77 11.67 14.99
C CYS A 140 -9.43 10.36 15.46
N ARG A 141 -10.60 10.48 16.12
CA ARG A 141 -11.47 9.33 16.40
C ARG A 141 -12.03 8.77 15.08
N ALA A 142 -12.22 7.46 15.06
CA ALA A 142 -12.77 6.66 13.96
C ALA A 142 -14.08 7.22 13.38
N CYS A 143 -14.19 7.17 12.04
CA CYS A 143 -15.32 7.66 11.25
C CYS A 143 -16.57 6.76 11.39
N PRO A 144 -17.82 7.27 11.28
CA PRO A 144 -19.04 6.49 11.40
C PRO A 144 -19.47 5.83 10.07
N ALA A 145 -19.98 4.61 10.16
CA ALA A 145 -20.34 3.73 9.05
C ALA A 145 -21.51 4.22 8.17
N GLN A 146 -21.40 4.05 6.85
CA GLN A 146 -22.54 4.01 5.93
C GLN A 146 -22.41 2.88 4.89
N SER A 147 -23.52 2.18 4.67
CA SER A 147 -23.67 0.92 3.94
C SER A 147 -23.66 1.06 2.42
N HIS A 148 -23.07 0.09 1.67
CA HIS A 148 -23.65 -0.64 0.51
C HIS A 148 -22.68 -1.73 -0.03
N LEU A 149 -23.26 -2.86 -0.50
CA LEU A 149 -22.67 -4.19 -0.72
C LEU A 149 -21.84 -4.39 -2.00
N GLY A 150 -20.80 -5.23 -1.92
CA GLY A 150 -20.18 -5.98 -3.03
C GLY A 150 -19.43 -7.21 -2.49
N ARG A 151 -19.64 -8.41 -3.07
CA ARG A 151 -19.00 -9.68 -2.67
C ARG A 151 -17.83 -10.00 -3.60
N PHE A 152 -16.69 -10.38 -3.05
CA PHE A 152 -15.60 -11.04 -3.78
C PHE A 152 -15.34 -12.44 -3.19
N ILE A 153 -15.18 -13.43 -4.07
CA ILE A 153 -14.79 -14.82 -3.78
C ILE A 153 -13.33 -14.96 -4.22
N LEU A 154 -12.43 -15.39 -3.32
CA LEU A 154 -11.07 -15.77 -3.65
C LEU A 154 -11.03 -17.26 -4.03
N PHE A 155 -10.34 -17.60 -5.12
CA PHE A 155 -9.86 -18.95 -5.41
C PHE A 155 -8.43 -19.09 -4.89
N TYR A 156 -8.10 -20.30 -4.40
CA TYR A 156 -6.74 -20.75 -4.07
C TYR A 156 -5.95 -21.08 -5.33
#